data_AF-Q7P197-F1
#
_entry.id   AF-Q7P197-F1
#
_cell.length_a   1.000
_cell.length_b   1.000
_cell.length_c   1.000
_cell.angle_alpha   90.00
_cell.angle_beta   90.00
_cell.angle_gamma   90.00
#
_symmetry.space_group_name_H-M   'P 1'
#
loop_
_entity.id
_entity.type
_entity.pdbx_description
1 polymer ?
#
loop_
_entity_poly.entity_id
_entity_poly.type
_entity_poly.pdbx_seq_one_letter_code
_entity_poly.pdbx_strand_id
1 'polypeptide(L)' 'MLENKLKTENYLLGERFGVADAYLYAEQGWLPRFDILLAPWPALHAYFQHIDARPAVQAAYQAEDAAAPVL' A
#
# COMPACT_ATOMS: atom_id res chain seq x y z
N MET A 1 12.49 -5.70 9.48
CA MET A 1 11.40 -6.23 10.33
C MET A 1 10.15 -6.52 9.51
N LEU A 2 9.60 -5.56 8.74
CA LEU A 2 8.41 -5.77 7.90
C LEU A 2 8.60 -6.77 6.76
N GLU A 3 9.69 -6.67 6.00
CA GLU A 3 10.01 -7.61 4.91
C GLU A 3 9.97 -9.07 5.37
N ASN A 4 10.51 -9.39 6.53
CA ASN A 4 10.50 -10.77 7.03
C ASN A 4 9.11 -11.22 7.50
N LYS A 5 8.30 -10.32 8.07
CA LYS A 5 6.94 -10.62 8.51
C LYS A 5 6.02 -10.92 7.32
N LEU A 6 6.12 -10.11 6.26
CA LEU A 6 5.29 -10.21 5.06
C LEU A 6 5.69 -11.37 4.13
N LYS A 7 6.76 -12.11 4.43
CA LYS A 7 7.06 -13.37 3.74
C LYS A 7 6.06 -14.48 4.07
N THR A 8 5.41 -14.40 5.22
CA THR A 8 4.52 -15.47 5.72
C THR A 8 3.12 -14.98 6.05
N GLU A 9 2.92 -13.67 6.18
CA GLU A 9 1.64 -13.07 6.53
C GLU A 9 1.12 -12.19 5.40
N ASN A 10 -0.20 -12.25 5.15
CA ASN A 10 -0.85 -11.44 4.13
C ASN A 10 -1.10 -9.99 4.59
N TYR A 11 -1.14 -9.76 5.92
CA TYR A 11 -1.42 -8.48 6.55
C TYR A 11 -0.55 -8.29 7.80
N LEU A 12 -0.45 -7.06 8.31
CA LEU A 12 0.44 -6.70 9.40
C LEU A 12 0.01 -7.23 10.76
N LEU A 13 -1.29 -7.49 10.98
CA LEU A 13 -1.82 -7.91 12.28
C LEU A 13 -2.67 -9.19 12.19
N GLY A 14 -2.27 -10.13 11.34
CA GLY A 14 -2.87 -11.46 11.21
C GLY A 14 -3.49 -11.71 9.84
N GLU A 15 -4.63 -12.40 9.80
CA GLU A 15 -5.22 -12.92 8.56
C GLU A 15 -6.17 -11.94 7.85
N ARG A 16 -6.50 -10.81 8.49
CA ARG A 16 -7.44 -9.82 7.94
C ARG A 16 -6.78 -8.47 7.82
N PHE A 17 -7.09 -7.80 6.71
CA PHE A 17 -6.78 -6.40 6.49
C PHE A 17 -7.35 -5.53 7.60
N GLY A 18 -6.55 -4.60 8.11
CA GLY A 18 -6.94 -3.65 9.14
C GLY A 18 -6.28 -2.28 8.97
N VAL A 19 -6.45 -1.44 9.99
CA VAL A 19 -5.98 -0.04 9.97
C VAL A 19 -4.47 0.09 9.78
N ALA A 20 -3.69 -0.83 10.35
CA ALA A 20 -2.24 -0.85 10.18
C ALA A 20 -1.87 -1.03 8.70
N ASP A 21 -2.63 -1.85 7.97
CA ASP A 21 -2.37 -2.12 6.57
C ASP A 21 -2.69 -0.92 5.69
N ALA A 22 -3.84 -0.30 5.93
CA ALA A 22 -4.27 0.91 5.25
C ALA A 22 -3.27 2.05 5.46
N TYR A 23 -2.78 2.23 6.69
CA TYR A 23 -1.80 3.25 7.03
C TYR A 23 -0.48 3.03 6.29
N LEU A 24 0.07 1.81 6.36
CA LEU A 24 1.33 1.50 5.67
C LEU A 24 1.20 1.67 4.15
N TYR A 25 0.07 1.27 3.56
CA TYR A 25 -0.17 1.44 2.13
C TYR A 25 -0.16 2.92 1.72
N ALA A 26 -0.85 3.79 2.46
CA ALA A 26 -0.88 5.23 2.19
C ALA A 26 0.52 5.87 2.26
N GLU A 27 1.31 5.54 3.29
CA GLU A 27 2.70 6.00 3.43
C GLU A 27 3.59 5.52 2.27
N GLN A 28 3.43 4.24 1.87
CA GLN A 28 4.19 3.66 0.77
C GLN A 28 3.91 4.32 -0.58
N GLY A 29 2.68 4.79 -0.82
CA GLY A 29 2.32 5.52 -2.03
C GLY A 29 3.08 6.84 -2.21
N TRP A 30 3.73 7.35 -1.16
CA TRP A 30 4.51 8.59 -1.22
C TRP A 30 6.00 8.36 -1.48
N LEU A 31 6.49 7.13 -1.28
CA LEU A 31 7.89 6.76 -1.42
C LEU A 31 8.50 7.09 -2.80
N PRO A 32 7.80 6.90 -3.94
CA PRO A 32 8.33 7.28 -5.24
C PRO A 32 8.67 8.77 -5.37
N ARG A 33 8.01 9.64 -4.58
CA ARG A 33 8.25 11.09 -4.57
C ARG A 33 9.58 11.47 -3.91
N PHE A 34 10.16 10.53 -3.16
CA PHE A 34 11.43 10.66 -2.45
C PHE A 34 12.51 9.75 -3.05
N ASP A 35 12.30 9.21 -4.26
CA ASP A 35 13.19 8.26 -4.92
C ASP A 35 13.45 6.97 -4.11
N ILE A 36 12.51 6.59 -3.24
CA ILE A 36 12.59 5.36 -2.45
C ILE A 36 11.86 4.24 -3.19
N LEU A 37 12.63 3.27 -3.69
CA LEU A 37 12.09 2.09 -4.37
C LEU A 37 11.91 0.92 -3.40
N LEU A 38 10.79 0.21 -3.51
CA LEU A 38 10.53 -1.00 -2.74
C LEU A 38 11.23 -2.26 -3.30
N ALA A 39 11.90 -2.16 -4.45
CA ALA A 39 12.55 -3.30 -5.12
C ALA A 39 13.51 -4.14 -4.22
N PRO A 40 14.25 -3.56 -3.25
CA PRO A 40 15.08 -4.35 -2.33
C PRO A 40 14.29 -5.21 -1.33
N TRP A 41 12.99 -4.99 -1.17
CA TRP A 41 12.11 -5.67 -0.21
C TRP A 41 10.93 -6.31 -0.96
N PRO A 42 11.14 -7.49 -1.58
CA PRO A 42 10.15 -8.10 -2.47
C PRO A 42 8.84 -8.48 -1.77
N ALA A 43 8.87 -8.96 -0.53
CA ALA A 43 7.64 -9.28 0.20
C ALA A 43 6.86 -8.00 0.54
N LEU A 44 7.56 -6.93 0.91
CA LEU A 44 6.96 -5.61 1.14
C LEU A 44 6.35 -5.03 -0.14
N HIS A 45 7.01 -5.20 -1.28
CA HIS A 45 6.49 -4.77 -2.58
C HIS A 45 5.26 -5.57 -2.99
N ALA A 46 5.28 -6.91 -2.87
CA ALA A 46 4.14 -7.77 -3.16
C ALA A 46 2.93 -7.44 -2.27
N TYR A 47 3.17 -7.16 -0.98
CA TYR A 47 2.17 -6.69 -0.05
C TYR A 47 1.53 -5.36 -0.48
N PHE A 48 2.34 -4.39 -0.93
CA PHE A 48 1.83 -3.12 -1.46
C PHE A 48 0.92 -3.36 -2.68
N GLN A 49 1.36 -4.18 -3.64
CA GLN A 49 0.58 -4.52 -4.83
C GLN A 49 -0.73 -5.25 -4.50
N HIS A 50 -0.70 -6.13 -3.49
CA HIS A 50 -1.91 -6.81 -3.02
C HIS A 50 -2.96 -5.85 -2.46
N ILE A 51 -2.52 -4.83 -1.71
CA ILE A 51 -3.44 -3.80 -1.20
C ILE A 51 -3.89 -2.86 -2.31
N ASP A 52 -2.99 -2.49 -3.23
CA ASP A 52 -3.26 -1.66 -4.39
C ASP A 52 -4.42 -2.22 -5.24
N ALA A 53 -4.41 -3.54 -5.46
CA ALA A 53 -5.43 -4.22 -6.24
C ALA A 53 -6.84 -4.26 -5.60
N ARG A 54 -7.01 -3.77 -4.35
CA ARG A 54 -8.32 -3.83 -3.67
C ARG A 54 -9.31 -2.85 -4.30
N PRO A 55 -10.58 -3.25 -4.53
CA PRO A 55 -11.60 -2.36 -5.08
C PRO A 55 -11.80 -1.06 -4.30
N ALA A 56 -11.69 -1.12 -2.96
CA ALA A 56 -11.82 0.07 -2.12
C ALA A 56 -10.66 1.07 -2.29
N VAL A 57 -9.46 0.58 -2.61
CA VAL A 57 -8.29 1.42 -2.88
C VAL A 57 -8.43 2.09 -4.25
N GLN A 58 -8.80 1.32 -5.27
CA GLN A 58 -9.08 1.86 -6.60
C GLN A 58 -10.22 2.90 -6.58
N ALA A 59 -11.27 2.66 -5.80
CA ALA A 59 -12.35 3.63 -5.60
C ALA A 59 -11.86 4.91 -4.88
N ALA A 60 -10.90 4.80 -3.96
CA ALA A 60 -10.31 5.96 -3.30
C ALA A 60 -9.52 6.82 -4.30
N TYR A 61 -8.70 6.20 -5.17
CA TYR A 61 -8.00 6.94 -6.23
C TYR A 61 -8.97 7.64 -7.19
N GLN A 62 -10.03 6.97 -7.60
CA GLN A 62 -11.07 7.58 -8.44
C GLN A 62 -11.73 8.78 -7.76
N ALA A 63 -11.96 8.71 -6.44
CA ALA A 63 -12.52 9.81 -5.67
C ALA A 63 -11.53 10.97 -5.51
N GLU A 64 -10.24 10.68 -5.32
CA GLU A 64 -9.17 11.68 -5.28
C GLU A 64 -9.04 12.42 -6.62
N ASP A 65 -9.04 11.69 -7.73
CA ASP A 65 -9.01 12.26 -9.08
C ASP A 65 -10.24 13.12 -9.37
N ALA A 66 -11.43 12.70 -8.94
CA ALA A 66 -12.66 13.47 -9.12
C ALA A 66 -12.74 14.72 -8.21
N ALA A 67 -12.02 14.72 -7.10
CA ALA A 67 -11.96 15.85 -6.15
C ALA A 67 -10.84 16.85 -6.49
N ALA A 68 -9.89 16.48 -7.35
CA ALA A 68 -8.82 17.38 -7.78
C ALA A 68 -9.42 18.58 -8.54
N PRO A 69 -9.07 19.84 -8.17
CA PRO A 69 -9.50 20.98 -8.95
C PRO A 69 -8.90 20.88 -10.36
N VAL A 70 -9.74 21.06 -11.38
CA VAL A 70 -9.26 21.35 -12.74
C VAL A 70 -8.59 22.72 -12.68
N LEU A 71 -7.26 22.74 -12.56
CA LEU A 71 -6.45 23.93 -12.76
C LEU A 71 -6.17 24.11 -14.25
#